data_AF-A0A935EI89-F1
#
_entry.id   AF-A0A935EI89-F1
#
_cell.length_a   1.000
_cell.length_b   1.000
_cell.length_c   1.000
_cell.angle_alpha   90.00
_cell.angle_beta   90.00
_cell.angle_gamma   90.00
#
_symmetry.space_group_name_H-M   'P 1'
#
loop_
_entity.id
_entity.type
_entity.pdbx_description
1 polymer ?
#
loop_
_entity_poly.entity_id
_entity_poly.type
_entity_poly.pdbx_seq_one_letter_code
_entity_poly.pdbx_strand_id
1 'polypeptide(L)'
;MKTAKTTGLILTLIFSVATQALTQTYAQPREVPIERFVRQNFPKFYDRSNSYPTLIPEAFYPIGWSKDGKFAYYSEPVDEACGCYYAYLAIQDMRTDKIIWEFKYDQGDGDDLVTGKQRGSGNIRELWKRNQKLFSEKLAENGIVASRVVMLNKTFSAGGTSYTARSAKKMGQNIDGGEIRVDLYTVSLRSTKLGTKTVFTSEDHSTDDYWFMLDAGLIGAIKSPYENRVAIIAIEAMKGYEGPPHTAQIRIVGADLTSGFSKY
;
A
#
# COMPACT_ATOMS: atom_id res chain seq x y z
N MET A 1 -22.52 45.16 -67.18
CA MET A 1 -22.20 44.93 -65.76
C MET A 1 -22.60 43.51 -65.38
N LYS A 2 -21.62 42.60 -65.22
CA LYS A 2 -21.82 41.25 -64.66
C LYS A 2 -20.82 41.11 -63.52
N THR A 3 -21.31 41.08 -62.29
CA THR A 3 -20.52 40.88 -61.07
C THR A 3 -20.52 39.39 -60.70
N ALA A 4 -19.36 38.76 -60.77
CA ALA A 4 -19.11 37.42 -60.23
C ALA A 4 -18.91 37.51 -58.71
N LYS A 5 -19.63 36.69 -57.95
CA LYS A 5 -19.39 36.48 -56.51
C LYS A 5 -18.55 35.23 -56.34
N THR A 6 -17.33 35.40 -55.83
CA THR A 6 -16.42 34.31 -55.49
C THR A 6 -16.61 33.95 -54.02
N THR A 7 -17.18 32.79 -53.76
CA THR A 7 -17.38 32.25 -52.40
C THR A 7 -16.09 31.54 -51.97
N GLY A 8 -15.35 32.13 -51.02
CA GLY A 8 -14.15 31.52 -50.44
C GLY A 8 -14.51 30.56 -49.32
N LEU A 9 -14.23 29.27 -49.52
CA LEU A 9 -14.34 28.22 -48.50
C LEU A 9 -13.06 28.23 -47.64
N ILE A 10 -13.16 28.61 -46.37
CA ILE A 10 -12.04 28.51 -45.42
C ILE A 10 -12.01 27.09 -44.86
N LEU A 11 -11.01 26.31 -45.28
CA LEU A 11 -10.74 24.96 -44.79
C LEU A 11 -9.81 25.05 -43.57
N THR A 12 -10.36 24.91 -42.36
CA THR A 12 -9.55 24.88 -41.13
C THR A 12 -8.97 23.47 -40.94
N LEU A 13 -7.68 23.30 -41.26
CA LEU A 13 -6.94 22.07 -40.95
C LEU A 13 -6.69 22.01 -39.44
N ILE A 14 -7.36 21.09 -38.74
CA ILE A 14 -7.05 20.74 -37.35
C ILE A 14 -5.89 19.76 -37.39
N PHE A 15 -4.66 20.24 -37.15
CA PHE A 15 -3.51 19.37 -36.88
C PHE A 15 -3.67 18.78 -35.48
N SER A 16 -4.14 17.54 -35.42
CA SER A 16 -4.02 16.71 -34.22
C SER A 16 -2.53 16.43 -33.99
N VAL A 17 -1.88 17.23 -33.16
CA VAL A 17 -0.54 16.93 -32.66
C VAL A 17 -0.67 15.67 -31.79
N ALA A 18 -0.34 14.52 -32.37
CA ALA A 18 -0.15 13.31 -31.61
C ALA A 18 1.05 13.54 -30.69
N THR A 19 0.80 13.97 -29.45
CA THR A 19 1.80 13.94 -28.39
C THR A 19 2.20 12.49 -28.20
N GLN A 20 3.35 12.11 -28.78
CA GLN A 20 4.03 10.89 -28.40
C GLN A 20 4.40 11.06 -26.93
N ALA A 21 3.58 10.51 -26.04
CA ALA A 21 3.91 10.41 -24.64
C ALA A 21 5.19 9.59 -24.56
N LEU A 22 6.31 10.24 -24.20
CA LEU A 22 7.54 9.53 -23.86
C LEU A 22 7.17 8.47 -22.82
N THR A 23 7.33 7.20 -23.17
CA THR A 23 7.04 6.09 -22.27
C THR A 23 8.06 6.13 -21.14
N GLN A 24 7.69 6.77 -20.03
CA GLN A 24 8.51 6.84 -18.83
C GLN A 24 8.78 5.43 -18.35
N THR A 25 10.04 4.99 -18.38
CA THR A 25 10.43 3.66 -17.90
C THR A 25 10.75 3.74 -16.40
N TYR A 26 10.09 2.91 -15.60
CA TYR A 26 10.31 2.86 -14.16
C TYR A 26 11.38 1.84 -13.81
N ALA A 27 12.36 2.29 -13.01
CA ALA A 27 13.30 1.39 -12.36
C ALA A 27 12.59 0.59 -11.25
N GLN A 28 13.18 -0.56 -10.89
CA GLN A 28 12.72 -1.33 -9.74
C GLN A 28 12.72 -0.44 -8.48
N PRO A 29 11.64 -0.44 -7.67
CA PRO A 29 11.60 0.33 -6.44
C PRO A 29 12.57 -0.26 -5.40
N ARG A 30 12.95 0.58 -4.44
CA ARG A 30 13.83 0.18 -3.34
C ARG A 30 13.01 -0.19 -2.12
N GLU A 31 13.44 -1.24 -1.45
CA GLU A 31 12.84 -1.66 -0.20
C GLU A 31 13.03 -0.57 0.87
N VAL A 32 11.98 -0.34 1.65
CA VAL A 32 12.09 0.31 2.95
C VAL A 32 12.13 -0.81 3.99
N PRO A 33 13.22 -0.97 4.77
CA PRO A 33 13.35 -2.06 5.72
C PRO A 33 12.42 -1.84 6.92
N ILE A 34 11.17 -2.30 6.80
CA ILE A 34 10.14 -2.06 7.81
C ILE A 34 10.27 -2.94 9.05
N GLU A 35 11.09 -4.00 9.00
CA GLU A 35 11.27 -4.97 10.08
C GLU A 35 11.59 -4.30 11.42
N ARG A 36 12.48 -3.30 11.42
CA ARG A 36 12.81 -2.55 12.64
C ARG A 36 11.58 -1.87 13.24
N PHE A 37 10.73 -1.27 12.40
CA PHE A 37 9.53 -0.58 12.88
C PHE A 37 8.48 -1.59 13.34
N VAL A 38 8.33 -2.73 12.67
CA VAL A 38 7.44 -3.81 13.09
C VAL A 38 7.88 -4.32 14.46
N ARG A 39 9.16 -4.68 14.65
CA ARG A 39 9.70 -5.14 15.93
C ARG A 39 9.47 -4.16 17.09
N GLN A 40 9.61 -2.86 16.82
CA GLN A 40 9.37 -1.82 17.83
C GLN A 40 7.90 -1.67 18.22
N ASN A 41 6.96 -1.91 17.29
CA ASN A 41 5.53 -1.73 17.52
C ASN A 41 4.80 -3.01 17.92
N PHE A 42 5.41 -4.17 17.70
CA PHE A 42 4.85 -5.49 17.97
C PHE A 42 5.80 -6.36 18.81
N PRO A 43 6.32 -5.87 19.96
CA PRO A 43 7.40 -6.54 20.69
C PRO A 43 7.02 -7.94 21.21
N LYS A 44 5.73 -8.22 21.46
CA LYS A 44 5.25 -9.52 21.95
C LYS A 44 5.59 -10.69 21.03
N PHE A 45 5.79 -10.44 19.73
CA PHE A 45 6.12 -11.48 18.75
C PHE A 45 7.64 -11.70 18.58
N TYR A 46 8.45 -10.92 19.29
CA TYR A 46 9.91 -10.96 19.20
C TYR A 46 10.55 -11.15 20.57
N ASP A 47 9.83 -11.76 21.51
CA ASP A 47 10.38 -12.13 22.81
C ASP A 47 11.60 -13.04 22.62
N ARG A 48 12.63 -12.81 23.45
CA ARG A 48 13.90 -13.54 23.43
C ARG A 48 13.74 -14.99 23.88
N SER A 49 12.62 -15.34 24.50
CA SER A 49 12.29 -16.73 24.84
C SER A 49 12.04 -17.62 23.62
N ASN A 50 11.70 -17.02 22.47
CA ASN A 50 11.44 -17.77 21.25
C ASN A 50 12.74 -17.96 20.47
N SER A 51 13.01 -19.19 20.05
CA SER A 51 14.20 -19.54 19.24
C SER A 51 14.18 -18.91 17.84
N TYR A 52 13.02 -18.43 17.39
CA TYR A 52 12.79 -17.82 16.08
C TYR A 52 11.76 -16.67 16.18
N PRO A 53 11.80 -15.67 15.27
CA PRO A 53 10.76 -14.65 15.18
C PRO A 53 9.39 -15.29 14.96
N THR A 54 8.39 -14.88 15.73
CA THR A 54 7.01 -15.39 15.58
C THR A 54 6.13 -14.51 14.69
N LEU A 55 6.69 -13.43 14.13
CA LEU A 55 6.03 -12.53 13.18
C LEU A 55 7.03 -12.11 12.09
N ILE A 56 6.67 -12.34 10.84
CA ILE A 56 7.47 -12.02 9.66
C ILE A 56 6.74 -10.91 8.88
N PRO A 57 7.33 -9.72 8.73
CA PRO A 57 6.73 -8.65 7.95
C PRO A 57 6.91 -8.88 6.45
N GLU A 58 5.95 -8.40 5.66
CA GLU A 58 6.10 -8.29 4.21
C GLU A 58 7.26 -7.34 3.85
N ALA A 59 7.91 -7.59 2.72
CA ALA A 59 8.83 -6.60 2.17
C ALA A 59 8.02 -5.45 1.53
N PHE A 60 8.48 -4.21 1.74
CA PHE A 60 7.74 -3.01 1.34
C PHE A 60 8.55 -2.09 0.45
N TYR A 61 8.03 -1.79 -0.73
CA TYR A 61 8.72 -1.04 -1.78
C TYR A 61 7.83 0.12 -2.27
N PRO A 62 7.78 1.22 -1.51
CA PRO A 62 7.05 2.41 -1.93
C PRO A 62 7.66 2.99 -3.21
N ILE A 63 6.80 3.28 -4.20
CA ILE A 63 7.22 3.72 -5.53
C ILE A 63 7.17 5.25 -5.61
N GLY A 64 6.02 5.83 -5.28
CA GLY A 64 5.83 7.28 -5.41
C GLY A 64 4.39 7.74 -5.36
N TRP A 65 4.21 9.01 -5.69
CA TRP A 65 2.92 9.71 -5.60
C TRP A 65 2.53 10.27 -6.96
N SER A 66 1.23 10.34 -7.23
CA SER A 66 0.71 11.24 -8.25
C SER A 66 0.40 12.61 -7.67
N LYS A 67 0.38 13.63 -8.54
CA LYS A 67 -0.04 14.99 -8.15
C LYS A 67 -1.47 15.05 -7.65
N ASP A 68 -2.31 14.14 -8.12
CA ASP A 68 -3.69 14.01 -7.71
C ASP A 68 -3.89 13.00 -6.56
N GLY A 69 -2.87 12.72 -5.75
CA GLY A 69 -3.07 12.07 -4.45
C GLY A 69 -3.20 10.54 -4.48
N LYS A 70 -2.79 9.88 -5.57
CA LYS A 70 -2.59 8.43 -5.58
C LYS A 70 -1.21 8.09 -5.06
N PHE A 71 -1.12 6.96 -4.36
CA PHE A 71 0.12 6.41 -3.88
C PHE A 71 0.33 5.02 -4.49
N ALA A 72 1.53 4.78 -5.01
CA ALA A 72 1.92 3.50 -5.57
C ALA A 72 2.96 2.81 -4.72
N TYR A 73 2.78 1.52 -4.50
CA TYR A 73 3.71 0.68 -3.76
C TYR A 73 3.73 -0.73 -4.32
N TYR A 74 4.80 -1.44 -4.00
CA TYR A 74 4.93 -2.86 -4.21
C TYR A 74 5.19 -3.53 -2.86
N SER A 75 4.62 -4.70 -2.64
CA SER A 75 4.93 -5.56 -1.50
C SER A 75 5.18 -6.99 -1.93
N GLU A 76 5.97 -7.71 -1.14
CA GLU A 76 6.15 -9.16 -1.26
C GLU A 76 5.50 -9.78 -0.02
N PRO A 77 4.25 -10.27 -0.15
CA PRO A 77 3.59 -11.01 0.91
C PRO A 77 4.43 -12.21 1.35
N VAL A 78 4.37 -12.53 2.64
CA VAL A 78 5.11 -13.64 3.23
C VAL A 78 4.41 -14.96 2.88
N ASP A 79 5.17 -15.93 2.39
CA ASP A 79 4.74 -17.32 2.36
C ASP A 79 5.20 -18.06 3.62
N GLU A 80 4.27 -18.69 4.31
CA GLU A 80 4.54 -19.51 5.50
C GLU A 80 4.55 -21.01 5.19
N ALA A 81 4.14 -21.44 3.98
CA ALA A 81 3.90 -22.84 3.67
C ALA A 81 4.84 -23.40 2.59
N CYS A 82 4.79 -22.89 1.35
CA CYS A 82 5.43 -23.54 0.19
C CYS A 82 6.81 -22.97 -0.21
N GLY A 83 7.28 -21.90 0.44
CA GLY A 83 8.44 -21.13 0.01
C GLY A 83 8.24 -20.40 -1.33
N CYS A 84 6.98 -20.18 -1.72
CA CYS A 84 6.54 -19.52 -2.93
C CYS A 84 6.79 -18.00 -2.88
N TYR A 85 7.09 -17.43 -4.04
CA TYR A 85 7.22 -15.99 -4.19
C TYR A 85 5.87 -15.34 -4.52
N TYR A 86 5.43 -14.44 -3.65
CA TYR A 86 4.26 -13.59 -3.87
C TYR A 86 4.66 -12.16 -4.16
N ALA A 87 3.86 -11.48 -4.98
CA ALA A 87 4.03 -10.06 -5.21
C ALA A 87 2.72 -9.33 -5.41
N TYR A 88 2.68 -8.12 -4.89
CA TYR A 88 1.56 -7.21 -5.02
C TYR A 88 2.07 -5.83 -5.43
N LEU A 89 1.61 -5.31 -6.57
CA LEU A 89 1.79 -3.91 -6.93
C LEU A 89 0.43 -3.24 -6.90
N ALA A 90 0.30 -2.14 -6.17
CA ALA A 90 -0.93 -1.38 -6.08
C ALA A 90 -0.72 0.10 -6.38
N ILE A 91 -1.75 0.69 -6.98
CA ILE A 91 -1.96 2.13 -7.06
C ILE A 91 -3.26 2.43 -6.34
N GLN A 92 -3.18 3.14 -5.23
CA GLN A 92 -4.33 3.42 -4.37
C GLN A 92 -4.59 4.92 -4.27
N ASP A 93 -5.85 5.32 -4.39
CA ASP A 93 -6.27 6.71 -4.19
C ASP A 93 -6.32 7.01 -2.68
N MET A 94 -5.47 7.92 -2.21
CA MET A 94 -5.34 8.23 -0.77
C MET A 94 -6.43 9.20 -0.25
N ARG A 95 -7.43 9.53 -1.08
CA ARG A 95 -8.64 10.26 -0.63
C ARG A 95 -9.76 9.30 -0.28
N THR A 96 -9.84 8.18 -1.00
CA THR A 96 -10.95 7.22 -0.90
C THR A 96 -10.51 5.84 -0.40
N ASP A 97 -9.20 5.63 -0.28
CA ASP A 97 -8.55 4.36 0.01
C ASP A 97 -8.83 3.24 -1.00
N LYS A 98 -9.42 3.57 -2.17
CA LYS A 98 -9.71 2.60 -3.23
C LYS A 98 -8.45 2.24 -4.03
N ILE A 99 -8.27 0.94 -4.27
CA ILE A 99 -7.29 0.44 -5.23
C ILE A 99 -7.79 0.78 -6.64
N ILE A 100 -7.02 1.60 -7.36
CA ILE A 100 -7.32 2.04 -8.73
C ILE A 100 -6.81 1.01 -9.74
N TRP A 101 -5.66 0.42 -9.44
CA TRP A 101 -5.08 -0.65 -10.22
C TRP A 101 -4.21 -1.52 -9.33
N GLU A 102 -4.21 -2.82 -9.60
CA GLU A 102 -3.33 -3.76 -8.95
C GLU A 102 -2.79 -4.83 -9.91
N PHE A 103 -1.65 -5.39 -9.53
CA PHE A 103 -1.08 -6.60 -10.09
C PHE A 103 -0.74 -7.54 -8.94
N LYS A 104 -1.25 -8.78 -9.04
CA LYS A 104 -0.98 -9.87 -8.10
C LYS A 104 -0.22 -10.95 -8.84
N TYR A 105 0.81 -11.49 -8.19
CA TYR A 105 1.55 -12.65 -8.68
C TYR A 105 1.66 -13.67 -7.55
N ASP A 106 1.33 -14.90 -7.92
CA ASP A 106 1.37 -16.08 -7.08
C ASP A 106 2.19 -17.14 -7.82
N GLN A 107 3.31 -17.55 -7.23
CA GLN A 107 4.13 -18.61 -7.80
C GLN A 107 3.49 -20.01 -7.64
N GLY A 108 2.75 -20.23 -6.55
CA GLY A 108 2.09 -21.50 -6.24
C GLY A 108 0.94 -21.83 -7.19
N ASP A 109 0.24 -20.81 -7.70
CA ASP A 109 -0.84 -20.99 -8.70
C ASP A 109 -0.32 -21.44 -10.09
N GLY A 110 1.00 -21.49 -10.29
CA GLY A 110 1.65 -21.81 -11.56
C GLY A 110 2.33 -23.18 -11.62
N ASP A 111 2.24 -23.98 -10.56
CA ASP A 111 2.92 -25.28 -10.50
C ASP A 111 2.31 -26.26 -11.50
N ASP A 112 3.13 -26.62 -12.48
CA ASP A 112 2.86 -27.71 -13.39
C ASP A 112 3.06 -29.01 -12.62
N LEU A 113 1.99 -29.47 -11.95
CA LEU A 113 1.93 -30.72 -11.17
C LEU A 113 2.43 -31.95 -11.96
N VAL A 114 2.56 -31.84 -13.28
CA VAL A 114 3.03 -32.89 -14.19
C VAL A 114 4.54 -32.85 -14.40
N THR A 115 5.19 -31.68 -14.32
CA THR A 115 6.64 -31.53 -14.61
C THR A 115 7.50 -31.14 -13.41
N GLY A 116 6.90 -30.76 -12.28
CA GLY A 116 7.61 -30.38 -11.05
C GLY A 116 8.50 -29.15 -11.21
N LYS A 117 8.34 -28.38 -12.29
CA LYS A 117 9.09 -27.15 -12.53
C LYS A 117 8.27 -25.95 -12.07
N GLN A 118 8.76 -25.28 -11.03
CA GLN A 118 8.23 -23.98 -10.62
C GLN A 118 8.30 -22.98 -11.78
N ARG A 119 7.14 -22.49 -12.23
CA ARG A 119 7.05 -21.47 -13.28
C ARG A 119 7.12 -20.08 -12.63
N GLY A 120 8.32 -19.56 -12.37
CA GLY A 120 8.37 -18.25 -11.72
C GLY A 120 9.72 -17.60 -11.58
N SER A 121 9.69 -16.28 -11.50
CA SER A 121 10.78 -15.49 -10.94
C SER A 121 10.62 -15.48 -9.42
N GLY A 122 11.57 -16.05 -8.69
CA GLY A 122 11.52 -16.12 -7.22
C GLY A 122 11.95 -14.83 -6.50
N ASN A 123 11.88 -13.66 -7.17
CA ASN A 123 12.26 -12.37 -6.60
C ASN A 123 11.73 -11.17 -7.43
N ILE A 124 11.65 -9.99 -6.78
CA ILE A 124 11.24 -8.73 -7.41
C ILE A 124 12.08 -8.36 -8.62
N ARG A 125 13.38 -8.63 -8.64
CA ARG A 125 14.26 -8.18 -9.73
C ARG A 125 13.86 -8.79 -11.07
N GLU A 126 13.64 -10.10 -11.08
CA GLU A 126 13.23 -10.81 -12.28
C GLU A 126 11.78 -10.51 -12.64
N LEU A 127 10.87 -10.46 -11.66
CA LEU A 127 9.46 -10.18 -11.91
C LEU A 127 9.25 -8.76 -12.45
N TRP A 128 9.94 -7.78 -11.86
CA TRP A 128 9.95 -6.39 -12.31
C TRP A 128 10.51 -6.26 -13.71
N LYS A 129 11.66 -6.89 -14.00
CA LYS A 129 12.27 -6.86 -15.34
C LYS A 129 11.33 -7.44 -16.39
N ARG A 130 10.65 -8.55 -16.11
CA ARG A 130 9.69 -9.20 -17.02
C ARG A 130 8.48 -8.32 -17.30
N ASN A 131 7.97 -7.63 -16.29
CA ASN A 131 6.76 -6.82 -16.37
C ASN A 131 7.03 -5.32 -16.48
N GLN A 132 8.28 -4.89 -16.70
CA GLN A 132 8.69 -3.49 -16.60
C GLN A 132 7.86 -2.59 -17.51
N LYS A 133 7.56 -3.04 -18.72
CA LYS A 133 6.72 -2.30 -19.66
C LYS A 133 5.32 -2.07 -19.08
N LEU A 134 4.63 -3.13 -18.67
CA LEU A 134 3.29 -3.06 -18.08
C LEU A 134 3.28 -2.16 -16.84
N PHE A 135 4.22 -2.36 -15.92
CA PHE A 135 4.30 -1.58 -14.69
C PHE A 135 4.55 -0.10 -15.01
N SER A 136 5.46 0.18 -15.94
CA SER A 136 5.77 1.55 -16.36
C SER A 136 4.58 2.23 -17.01
N GLU A 137 3.86 1.54 -17.88
CA GLU A 137 2.63 2.02 -18.52
C GLU A 137 1.57 2.34 -17.46
N LYS A 138 1.28 1.42 -16.54
CA LYS A 138 0.24 1.63 -15.51
C LYS A 138 0.59 2.72 -14.50
N LEU A 139 1.86 2.82 -14.12
CA LEU A 139 2.33 3.91 -13.24
C LEU A 139 2.25 5.27 -13.96
N ALA A 140 2.65 5.35 -15.23
CA ALA A 140 2.57 6.57 -16.03
C ALA A 140 1.14 7.00 -16.33
N GLU A 141 0.25 6.06 -16.71
CA GLU A 141 -1.18 6.28 -16.93
C GLU A 141 -1.86 6.91 -15.70
N ASN A 142 -1.43 6.52 -14.50
CA ASN A 142 -1.95 7.04 -13.24
C ASN A 142 -1.20 8.29 -12.73
N GLY A 143 -0.26 8.81 -13.52
CA GLY A 143 0.50 10.02 -13.19
C GLY A 143 1.41 9.86 -11.97
N ILE A 144 1.82 8.64 -11.64
CA ILE A 144 2.77 8.40 -10.56
C ILE A 144 4.10 9.07 -10.88
N VAL A 145 4.78 9.57 -9.87
CA VAL A 145 6.15 10.08 -9.99
C VAL A 145 6.99 9.32 -8.98
N ALA A 146 7.90 8.49 -9.50
CA ALA A 146 8.83 7.75 -8.68
C ALA A 146 9.69 8.71 -7.84
N SER A 147 9.77 8.48 -6.54
CA SER A 147 10.54 9.34 -5.64
C SER A 147 11.11 8.56 -4.48
N ARG A 148 12.22 9.06 -3.92
CA ARG A 148 12.73 8.53 -2.66
C ARG A 148 11.76 8.94 -1.55
N VAL A 149 11.01 7.99 -1.04
CA VAL A 149 10.13 8.24 0.09
C VAL A 149 10.91 8.27 1.40
N VAL A 150 10.38 9.01 2.36
CA VAL A 150 10.87 9.02 3.74
C VAL A 150 9.75 8.50 4.62
N MET A 151 10.03 7.44 5.37
CA MET A 151 9.12 6.95 6.39
C MET A 151 9.19 7.87 7.61
N LEU A 152 8.09 8.52 7.91
CA LEU A 152 7.89 9.32 9.11
C LEU A 152 7.47 8.42 10.26
N ASN A 153 7.87 8.78 11.47
CA ASN A 153 7.38 8.15 12.69
C ASN A 153 5.87 8.42 12.88
N LYS A 154 5.23 7.68 13.79
CA LYS A 154 3.81 7.90 14.17
C LYS A 154 3.50 9.34 14.61
N THR A 155 4.48 10.01 15.20
CA THR A 155 4.44 11.45 15.47
C THR A 155 5.33 12.17 14.48
N PHE A 156 4.75 13.11 13.73
CA PHE A 156 5.45 13.84 12.67
C PHE A 156 4.93 15.27 12.55
N SER A 157 5.67 16.10 11.82
CA SER A 157 5.30 17.49 11.55
C SER A 157 5.14 17.72 10.05
N ALA A 158 4.08 18.44 9.67
CA ALA A 158 3.83 18.84 8.30
C ALA A 158 3.13 20.21 8.28
N GLY A 159 3.58 21.13 7.43
CA GLY A 159 2.98 22.47 7.32
C GLY A 159 2.92 23.23 8.65
N GLY A 160 3.95 23.12 9.50
CA GLY A 160 4.00 23.78 10.81
C GLY A 160 2.99 23.26 11.85
N THR A 161 2.44 22.06 11.62
CA THR A 161 1.50 21.39 12.54
C THR A 161 2.05 20.01 12.90
N SER A 162 1.91 19.62 14.16
CA SER A 162 2.29 18.28 14.63
C SER A 162 1.08 17.35 14.60
N TYR A 163 1.31 16.14 14.09
CA TYR A 163 0.33 15.07 13.99
C TYR A 163 0.82 13.84 14.75
N THR A 164 -0.12 13.10 15.32
CA THR A 164 0.13 11.78 15.91
C THR A 164 -0.91 10.80 15.37
N ALA A 165 -0.44 9.81 14.62
CA ALA A 165 -1.24 8.66 14.21
C ALA A 165 -1.37 7.67 15.35
N ARG A 166 -2.59 7.17 15.59
CA ARG A 166 -2.93 6.22 16.66
C ARG A 166 -3.82 5.12 16.11
N SER A 167 -3.63 3.91 16.62
CA SER A 167 -4.59 2.82 16.46
C SER A 167 -5.29 2.52 17.78
N ALA A 168 -6.58 2.21 17.70
CA ALA A 168 -7.36 1.61 18.77
C ALA A 168 -7.85 0.23 18.28
N LYS A 169 -7.97 -0.73 19.18
CA LYS A 169 -8.38 -2.10 18.86
C LYS A 169 -9.53 -2.51 19.76
N LYS A 170 -10.50 -3.20 19.20
CA LYS A 170 -11.47 -4.03 19.93
C LYS A 170 -10.98 -5.47 19.86
N MET A 171 -10.65 -6.02 21.01
CA MET A 171 -10.22 -7.41 21.12
C MET A 171 -11.45 -8.31 21.28
N GLY A 172 -11.36 -9.52 20.72
CA GLY A 172 -12.32 -10.59 20.89
C GLY A 172 -11.61 -11.93 21.09
N GLN A 173 -12.39 -13.01 20.97
CA GLN A 173 -11.89 -14.38 20.98
C GLN A 173 -12.33 -15.08 19.69
N ASN A 174 -11.54 -16.03 19.21
CA ASN A 174 -11.98 -16.91 18.11
C ASN A 174 -13.20 -17.76 18.53
N ILE A 175 -13.83 -18.43 17.57
CA ILE A 175 -15.08 -19.18 17.79
C ILE A 175 -14.96 -20.25 18.90
N ASP A 176 -13.78 -20.85 19.05
CA ASP A 176 -13.49 -21.85 20.08
C ASP A 176 -13.12 -21.26 21.45
N GLY A 177 -13.02 -19.92 21.55
CA GLY A 177 -12.70 -19.18 22.78
C GLY A 177 -11.25 -19.27 23.25
N GLY A 178 -10.39 -19.99 22.53
CA GLY A 178 -9.02 -20.33 22.94
C GLY A 178 -7.97 -19.29 22.58
N GLU A 179 -8.21 -18.43 21.59
CA GLU A 179 -7.22 -17.47 21.08
C GLU A 179 -7.78 -16.04 21.07
N ILE A 180 -6.94 -15.08 21.47
CA ILE A 180 -7.28 -13.65 21.40
C ILE A 180 -7.10 -13.17 19.97
N ARG A 181 -8.09 -12.44 19.45
CA ARG A 181 -8.03 -11.79 18.15
C ARG A 181 -8.41 -10.31 18.22
N VAL A 182 -8.13 -9.58 17.15
CA VAL A 182 -8.62 -8.22 16.91
C VAL A 182 -9.88 -8.32 16.08
N ASP A 183 -11.04 -8.04 16.67
CA ASP A 183 -12.32 -7.99 15.95
C ASP A 183 -12.44 -6.72 15.11
N LEU A 184 -11.86 -5.62 15.60
CA LEU A 184 -11.93 -4.31 14.94
C LEU A 184 -10.69 -3.51 15.29
N TYR A 185 -10.16 -2.75 14.34
CA TYR A 185 -9.24 -1.67 14.67
C TYR A 185 -9.55 -0.39 13.91
N THR A 186 -9.25 0.72 14.58
CA THR A 186 -9.52 2.07 14.10
C THR A 186 -8.24 2.86 14.08
N VAL A 187 -7.95 3.49 12.95
CA VAL A 187 -6.83 4.43 12.79
C VAL A 187 -7.36 5.85 12.91
N SER A 188 -6.69 6.65 13.73
CA SER A 188 -7.00 8.06 13.93
C SER A 188 -5.75 8.93 13.82
N LEU A 189 -5.97 10.19 13.42
CA LEU A 189 -4.98 11.24 13.46
C LEU A 189 -5.38 12.28 14.48
N ARG A 190 -4.45 12.61 15.37
CA ARG A 190 -4.53 13.73 16.29
C ARG A 190 -3.63 14.87 15.81
N SER A 191 -4.14 16.09 15.87
CA SER A 191 -3.42 17.34 15.65
C SER A 191 -3.63 18.25 16.85
N THR A 192 -2.57 18.92 17.31
CA THR A 192 -2.68 19.90 18.40
C THR A 192 -3.50 21.13 18.02
N LYS A 193 -3.56 21.46 16.72
CA LYS A 193 -4.28 22.63 16.20
C LYS A 193 -5.68 22.28 15.66
N LEU A 194 -5.81 21.12 15.02
CA LEU A 194 -7.03 20.75 14.30
C LEU A 194 -7.96 19.83 15.11
N GLY A 195 -7.47 19.15 16.14
CA GLY A 195 -8.24 18.19 16.93
C GLY A 195 -7.99 16.74 16.52
N THR A 196 -9.00 15.88 16.52
CA THR A 196 -8.86 14.44 16.16
C THR A 196 -9.77 14.07 15.00
N LYS A 197 -9.35 13.08 14.22
CA LYS A 197 -10.21 12.41 13.25
C LYS A 197 -9.94 10.93 13.16
N THR A 198 -10.98 10.16 12.89
CA THR A 198 -10.86 8.78 12.41
C THR A 198 -10.61 8.82 10.91
N VAL A 199 -9.64 8.03 10.44
CA VAL A 199 -9.28 7.93 9.02
C VAL A 199 -9.59 6.56 8.44
N PHE A 200 -9.66 5.53 9.29
CA PHE A 200 -10.00 4.19 8.87
C PHE A 200 -10.57 3.41 10.06
N THR A 201 -11.51 2.52 9.76
CA THR A 201 -11.97 1.45 10.64
C THR A 201 -11.99 0.19 9.80
N SER A 202 -11.41 -0.90 10.30
CA SER A 202 -11.44 -2.19 9.63
C SER A 202 -12.87 -2.71 9.47
N GLU A 203 -13.01 -3.74 8.66
CA GLU A 203 -14.21 -4.59 8.71
C GLU A 203 -14.31 -5.27 10.10
N ASP A 204 -15.50 -5.79 10.41
CA ASP A 204 -15.72 -6.54 11.63
C ASP A 204 -15.27 -7.99 11.41
N HIS A 205 -14.20 -8.36 12.10
CA HIS A 205 -13.55 -9.68 12.05
C HIS A 205 -14.04 -10.61 13.17
N SER A 206 -15.15 -10.27 13.85
CA SER A 206 -15.72 -11.11 14.91
C SER A 206 -16.33 -12.43 14.44
N THR A 207 -16.36 -12.69 13.13
CA THR A 207 -16.79 -13.97 12.57
C THR A 207 -15.69 -14.70 11.81
N ASP A 208 -14.44 -14.22 11.89
CA ASP A 208 -13.31 -14.89 11.23
C ASP A 208 -12.92 -16.15 12.01
N ASP A 209 -13.02 -17.31 11.35
CA ASP A 209 -12.81 -18.60 12.01
C ASP A 209 -11.33 -18.99 12.07
N TYR A 210 -10.70 -19.19 10.91
CA TYR A 210 -9.35 -19.77 10.81
C TYR A 210 -8.25 -18.73 10.60
N TRP A 211 -8.52 -17.72 9.79
CA TRP A 211 -7.56 -16.70 9.37
C TRP A 211 -7.94 -15.36 9.98
N PHE A 212 -7.50 -15.13 11.21
CA PHE A 212 -7.87 -13.93 11.95
C PHE A 212 -6.66 -13.12 12.36
N MET A 213 -6.93 -11.86 12.67
CA MET A 213 -5.94 -10.89 13.08
C MET A 213 -5.61 -11.04 14.56
N LEU A 214 -4.34 -11.27 14.90
CA LEU A 214 -3.83 -11.40 16.26
C LEU A 214 -3.46 -10.04 16.89
N ASP A 215 -3.10 -9.08 16.04
CA ASP A 215 -2.78 -7.71 16.44
C ASP A 215 -2.91 -6.73 15.26
N ALA A 216 -3.06 -5.45 15.58
CA ALA A 216 -3.06 -4.35 14.61
C ALA A 216 -2.35 -3.13 15.19
N GLY A 217 -1.55 -2.46 14.36
CA GLY A 217 -0.73 -1.34 14.80
C GLY A 217 -0.29 -0.46 13.66
N LEU A 218 0.36 0.65 14.01
CA LEU A 218 0.93 1.59 13.04
C LEU A 218 2.44 1.55 13.14
N ILE A 219 3.12 1.60 12.00
CA ILE A 219 4.59 1.67 11.98
C ILE A 219 5.11 3.04 11.52
N GLY A 220 4.29 3.82 10.82
CA GLY A 220 4.67 5.15 10.38
C GLY A 220 3.72 5.75 9.36
N ALA A 221 4.19 6.75 8.64
CA ALA A 221 3.48 7.38 7.53
C ALA A 221 4.45 7.85 6.44
N ILE A 222 3.98 7.97 5.22
CA ILE A 222 4.70 8.56 4.09
C ILE A 222 3.92 9.79 3.63
N LYS A 223 4.56 10.96 3.58
CA LYS A 223 3.91 12.19 3.17
C LYS A 223 3.96 12.37 1.64
N SER A 224 2.85 12.80 1.06
CA SER A 224 2.81 13.29 -0.32
C SER A 224 3.69 14.54 -0.48
N PRO A 225 4.50 14.64 -1.54
CA PRO A 225 5.23 15.86 -1.87
C PRO A 225 4.33 16.92 -2.54
N TYR A 226 3.13 16.55 -3.01
CA TYR A 226 2.27 17.41 -3.82
C TYR A 226 1.13 18.07 -3.03
N GLU A 227 0.69 17.43 -1.95
CA GLU A 227 -0.41 17.93 -1.14
C GLU A 227 -0.19 17.63 0.35
N ASN A 228 -1.02 18.23 1.19
CA ASN A 228 -1.05 17.96 2.62
C ASN A 228 -1.79 16.65 2.90
N ARG A 229 -1.20 15.54 2.43
CA ARG A 229 -1.73 14.18 2.58
C ARG A 229 -0.63 13.22 2.99
N VAL A 230 -1.00 12.18 3.73
CA VAL A 230 -0.12 11.07 4.09
C VAL A 230 -0.76 9.74 3.73
N ALA A 231 0.09 8.76 3.42
CA ALA A 231 -0.20 7.34 3.44
C ALA A 231 0.28 6.80 4.80
N ILE A 232 -0.64 6.51 5.71
CA ILE A 232 -0.35 5.89 7.00
C ILE A 232 -0.13 4.40 6.77
N ILE A 233 0.93 3.86 7.36
CA ILE A 233 1.32 2.46 7.22
C ILE A 233 0.87 1.71 8.48
N ALA A 234 -0.21 0.96 8.35
CA ALA A 234 -0.70 0.03 9.34
C ALA A 234 -0.14 -1.38 9.07
N ILE A 235 0.02 -2.15 10.14
CA ILE A 235 0.41 -3.55 10.10
C ILE A 235 -0.70 -4.36 10.76
N GLU A 236 -1.15 -5.38 10.05
CA GLU A 236 -2.09 -6.40 10.49
C GLU A 236 -1.28 -7.68 10.75
N ALA A 237 -1.14 -8.06 12.02
CA ALA A 237 -0.48 -9.31 12.39
C ALA A 237 -1.51 -10.44 12.24
N MET A 238 -1.43 -11.20 11.17
CA MET A 238 -2.36 -12.27 10.83
C MET A 238 -1.84 -13.60 11.34
N LYS A 239 -2.73 -14.43 11.91
CA LYS A 239 -2.38 -15.79 12.31
C LYS A 239 -1.85 -16.56 11.10
N GLY A 240 -0.75 -17.25 11.34
CA GLY A 240 -0.13 -18.09 10.32
C GLY A 240 -0.79 -19.45 10.19
N TYR A 241 -0.62 -20.11 9.04
CA TYR A 241 -1.41 -21.29 8.66
C TYR A 241 -1.43 -22.39 9.74
N GLU A 242 -0.26 -22.74 10.25
CA GLU A 242 -0.07 -23.81 11.26
C GLU A 242 0.26 -23.24 12.65
N GLY A 243 0.07 -21.93 12.85
CA GLY A 243 0.59 -21.19 14.00
C GLY A 243 1.77 -20.31 13.62
N PRO A 244 2.69 -19.99 14.54
CA PRO A 244 3.88 -19.21 14.24
C PRO A 244 4.83 -19.90 13.23
N PRO A 245 5.53 -19.16 12.36
CA PRO A 245 5.51 -17.70 12.26
C PRO A 245 4.15 -17.19 11.76
N HIS A 246 3.80 -15.98 12.19
CA HIS A 246 2.66 -15.22 11.73
C HIS A 246 3.11 -14.21 10.67
N THR A 247 2.18 -13.69 9.87
CA THR A 247 2.48 -12.65 8.86
C THR A 247 2.13 -11.26 9.37
N ALA A 248 2.98 -10.28 9.09
CA ALA A 248 2.71 -8.86 9.32
C ALA A 248 2.37 -8.19 7.98
N GLN A 249 1.08 -8.18 7.65
CA GLN A 249 0.55 -7.66 6.39
C GLN A 249 0.45 -6.14 6.41
N ILE A 250 0.74 -5.50 5.28
CA ILE A 250 0.75 -4.04 5.19
C ILE A 250 -0.62 -3.54 4.74
N ARG A 251 -1.19 -2.62 5.52
CA ARG A 251 -2.32 -1.80 5.07
C ARG A 251 -1.92 -0.34 4.93
N ILE A 252 -2.28 0.25 3.80
CA ILE A 252 -2.10 1.67 3.52
C ILE A 252 -3.42 2.41 3.72
N VAL A 253 -3.40 3.44 4.56
CA VAL A 253 -4.55 4.28 4.87
C VAL A 253 -4.25 5.73 4.51
N GLY A 254 -5.03 6.31 3.61
CA GLY A 254 -4.92 7.69 3.19
C GLY A 254 -5.46 8.66 4.23
N ALA A 255 -4.76 9.77 4.44
CA ALA A 255 -5.26 10.80 5.33
C ALA A 255 -4.88 12.21 4.87
N ASP A 256 -5.91 13.03 4.67
CA ASP A 256 -5.76 14.48 4.49
C ASP A 256 -5.25 15.13 5.79
N LEU A 257 -4.36 16.11 5.73
CA LEU A 257 -3.81 16.74 6.93
C LEU A 257 -4.48 18.08 7.26
N THR A 258 -5.43 18.57 6.46
CA THR A 258 -6.07 19.87 6.66
C THR A 258 -7.56 19.77 7.00
N SER A 259 -8.21 18.67 6.65
CA SER A 259 -9.67 18.52 6.74
C SER A 259 -10.10 17.25 7.51
N GLY A 260 -11.37 17.21 7.91
CA GLY A 260 -12.00 16.09 8.60
C GLY A 260 -11.72 15.98 10.10
N PHE A 261 -11.05 16.97 10.70
CA PHE A 261 -10.78 17.02 12.13
C PHE A 261 -11.93 17.65 12.91
N SER A 262 -12.24 17.07 14.07
CA SER A 262 -13.14 17.63 15.07
C SER A 262 -12.32 18.19 16.23
N LYS A 263 -12.54 19.46 16.56
CA LYS A 263 -11.96 20.07 17.76
C LYS A 263 -12.49 19.38 19.02
N TYR A 264 -11.65 19.36 20.04
CA TYR A 264 -12.04 18.94 21.38
C TYR A 264 -13.05 19.91 21.98
#